data_AF-A0A957U9M7-F1
#
_entry.id   AF-A0A957U9M7-F1
#
_cell.length_a   1.000
_cell.length_b   1.000
_cell.length_c   1.000
_cell.angle_alpha   90.00
_cell.angle_beta   90.00
_cell.angle_gamma   90.00
#
_symmetry.space_group_name_H-M   'P 1'
#
loop_
_entity.id
_entity.type
_entity.pdbx_description
1 polymer ?
#
loop_
_entity_poly.entity_id
_entity_poly.type
_entity_poly.pdbx_seq_one_letter_code
_entity_poly.pdbx_strand_id
1 'polypeptide(L)'
;RDIASLILSGAQQTLILAVLAVGARLLIGFVLGAIAGWRSGSWIDRLVMGVAEVLSAFPALVLAMIIVLAMGIRQGMGVFVVALCVVGWGETMLYVRGEVMAIRPRPYIESAVAVGVRTTRMMVAHVLPILLAALISLAALEMGAVLMLLGELGFVGIFIGGGAFAELDVGATLYHYSDVPEWGSLLSGARLYARSYPWLAIYPALAFFIAIVGFNLFGEGIRRMIETVGVGFGKLFNRYTMALALGGLLIFGWARANTGSIAYYRQQARAFDGQQALAQVARLTAPEFQGRSLGTQGMGDSADWIAQQFESLGLFSGGENSTFFQNRTREFTQIDAPAQFGIWDGNPALTYRTDFVEYPGYYNAVGEASGPVRAVLVGTLSKGSFGARSRPALERALGKEDLLLVLSEDVASVAEFAPRSGLLVVASDPQDMQRHYTISGRNRITADYYSGELQGKNTPALWITEETANRLLAGTGETVASLRRQQASLGTDEVTVIDTGVDVSMTVDGTIVDQFPARHVIGY
;
A
#
# COMPACT_ATOMS: atom_id res chain seq x y z
N ARG A 1 -16.45 2.14 1.32
CA ARG A 1 -17.04 1.14 2.23
C ARG A 1 -17.41 1.86 3.52
N ASP A 2 -18.54 1.56 4.16
CA ASP A 2 -18.89 2.18 5.43
C ASP A 2 -18.04 1.64 6.59
N ILE A 3 -17.88 2.42 7.66
CA ILE A 3 -16.99 2.09 8.79
C ILE A 3 -17.54 0.92 9.62
N ALA A 4 -18.86 0.80 9.75
CA ALA A 4 -19.47 -0.28 10.52
C ALA A 4 -19.16 -1.64 9.90
N SER A 5 -19.33 -1.78 8.58
CA SER A 5 -18.95 -2.97 7.83
C SER A 5 -17.45 -3.29 7.97
N LEU A 6 -16.59 -2.27 7.97
CA LEU A 6 -15.14 -2.45 8.14
C LEU A 6 -14.78 -2.96 9.54
N ILE A 7 -15.45 -2.47 10.59
CA ILE A 7 -15.21 -2.92 11.96
C ILE A 7 -15.68 -4.36 12.15
N LEU A 8 -16.87 -4.70 11.66
CA LEU A 8 -17.42 -6.06 11.74
C LEU A 8 -16.55 -7.06 10.96
N SER A 9 -16.18 -6.72 9.73
CA SER A 9 -15.27 -7.55 8.94
C SER A 9 -13.87 -7.62 9.54
N GLY A 10 -13.39 -6.52 10.13
CA GLY A 10 -12.09 -6.43 10.78
C GLY A 10 -11.98 -7.27 12.05
N ALA A 11 -13.08 -7.40 12.79
CA ALA A 11 -13.15 -8.17 14.02
C ALA A 11 -12.71 -9.63 13.80
N GLN A 12 -13.17 -10.24 12.69
CA GLN A 12 -12.82 -11.61 12.37
C GLN A 12 -11.31 -11.79 12.20
N GLN A 13 -10.64 -10.91 11.46
CA GLN A 13 -9.21 -11.05 11.18
C GLN A 13 -8.37 -10.77 12.43
N THR A 14 -8.71 -9.70 13.17
CA THR A 14 -7.99 -9.32 14.39
C THR A 14 -8.13 -10.37 15.48
N LEU A 15 -9.34 -10.93 15.71
CA LEU A 15 -9.55 -11.96 16.73
C LEU A 15 -8.90 -13.30 16.35
N ILE A 16 -8.94 -13.71 15.09
CA ILE A 16 -8.26 -14.94 14.64
C ILE A 16 -6.75 -14.82 14.85
N LEU A 17 -6.16 -13.69 14.44
CA LEU A 17 -4.74 -13.44 14.68
C LEU A 17 -4.40 -13.48 16.18
N ALA A 18 -5.20 -12.83 17.02
CA ALA A 18 -4.99 -12.84 18.46
C ALA A 18 -5.04 -14.26 19.04
N VAL A 19 -6.06 -15.06 18.67
CA VAL A 19 -6.19 -16.46 19.12
C VAL A 19 -5.00 -17.31 18.68
N LEU A 20 -4.54 -17.17 17.44
CA LEU A 20 -3.38 -17.92 16.94
C LEU A 20 -2.09 -17.52 17.66
N ALA A 21 -1.87 -16.23 17.88
CA ALA A 21 -0.71 -15.72 18.60
C ALA A 21 -0.70 -16.18 20.08
N VAL A 22 -1.83 -16.08 20.78
CA VAL A 22 -1.98 -16.58 22.16
C VAL A 22 -1.78 -18.09 22.21
N GLY A 23 -2.39 -18.85 21.29
CA GLY A 23 -2.20 -20.29 21.22
C GLY A 23 -0.73 -20.69 21.04
N ALA A 24 0.00 -19.96 20.18
CA ALA A 24 1.43 -20.16 19.99
C ALA A 24 2.24 -19.81 21.26
N ARG A 25 1.95 -18.66 21.90
CA ARG A 25 2.58 -18.25 23.17
C ARG A 25 2.39 -19.29 24.25
N LEU A 26 1.17 -19.78 24.44
CA LEU A 26 0.84 -20.76 25.46
C LEU A 26 1.52 -22.10 25.18
N LEU A 27 1.56 -22.54 23.93
CA LEU A 27 2.20 -23.79 23.55
C LEU A 27 3.71 -23.74 23.83
N ILE A 28 4.40 -22.71 23.34
CA ILE A 28 5.85 -22.55 23.54
C ILE A 28 6.16 -22.32 25.02
N GLY A 29 5.41 -21.42 25.67
CA GLY A 29 5.55 -21.12 27.09
C GLY A 29 5.35 -22.35 27.96
N PHE A 30 4.32 -23.16 27.69
CA PHE A 30 4.09 -24.41 28.42
C PHE A 30 5.23 -25.40 28.25
N VAL A 31 5.66 -25.66 27.01
CA VAL A 31 6.74 -26.63 26.74
C VAL A 31 8.03 -26.20 27.41
N LEU A 32 8.46 -24.95 27.22
CA LEU A 32 9.71 -24.44 27.79
C LEU A 32 9.63 -24.32 29.31
N GLY A 33 8.49 -23.86 29.85
CA GLY A 33 8.25 -23.73 31.29
C GLY A 33 8.21 -25.08 31.99
N ALA A 34 7.57 -26.09 31.39
CA ALA A 34 7.55 -27.45 31.91
C ALA A 34 8.95 -28.08 31.94
N ILE A 35 9.76 -27.87 30.89
CA ILE A 35 11.15 -28.36 30.84
C ILE A 35 12.00 -27.65 31.91
N ALA A 36 11.93 -26.32 31.98
CA ALA A 36 12.69 -25.50 32.92
C ALA A 36 12.31 -25.82 34.37
N GLY A 37 11.02 -25.92 34.67
CA GLY A 37 10.52 -26.23 36.02
C GLY A 37 10.84 -27.65 36.46
N TRP A 38 10.74 -28.63 35.56
CA TRP A 38 11.09 -30.03 35.87
C TRP A 38 12.58 -30.19 36.18
N ARG A 39 13.42 -29.45 35.46
CA ARG A 39 14.88 -29.45 35.61
C ARG A 39 15.37 -28.16 36.25
N SER A 40 14.65 -27.66 37.26
CA SER A 40 15.04 -26.44 37.97
C SER A 40 16.49 -26.51 38.45
N GLY A 41 17.25 -25.43 38.23
CA GLY A 41 18.68 -25.33 38.55
C GLY A 41 19.63 -25.95 37.50
N SER A 42 19.09 -26.61 36.47
CA SER A 42 19.90 -27.13 35.35
C SER A 42 20.45 -26.01 34.47
N TRP A 43 21.37 -26.36 33.57
CA TRP A 43 21.83 -25.43 32.53
C TRP A 43 20.72 -25.05 31.54
N ILE A 44 19.75 -25.96 31.28
CA ILE A 44 18.61 -25.70 30.41
C ILE A 44 17.67 -24.67 31.04
N ASP A 45 17.39 -24.82 32.34
CA ASP A 45 16.61 -23.85 33.10
C ASP A 45 17.24 -22.45 33.02
N ARG A 46 18.54 -22.35 33.29
CA ARG A 46 19.30 -21.10 33.17
C ARG A 46 19.29 -20.52 31.76
N LEU A 47 19.41 -21.36 30.72
CA LEU A 47 19.35 -20.90 29.33
C LEU A 47 17.96 -20.36 28.97
N VAL A 48 16.90 -21.10 29.30
CA VAL A 48 15.52 -20.70 28.99
C VAL A 48 15.15 -19.41 29.73
N MET A 49 15.48 -19.31 31.02
CA MET A 49 15.28 -18.07 31.77
C MET A 49 16.13 -16.91 31.21
N GLY A 50 17.40 -17.16 30.88
CA GLY A 50 18.27 -16.12 30.30
C GLY A 50 17.76 -15.60 28.96
N VAL A 51 17.25 -16.47 28.07
CA VAL A 51 16.63 -16.02 26.81
C VAL A 51 15.39 -15.18 27.08
N ALA A 52 14.53 -15.59 28.03
CA ALA A 52 13.35 -14.81 28.39
C ALA A 52 13.73 -13.44 28.97
N GLU A 53 14.74 -13.36 29.85
CA GLU A 53 15.25 -12.11 30.41
C GLU A 53 15.78 -11.17 29.33
N VAL A 54 16.55 -11.70 28.36
CA VAL A 54 17.08 -10.92 27.23
C VAL A 54 15.94 -10.37 26.36
N LEU A 55 14.93 -11.18 26.05
CA LEU A 55 13.80 -10.73 25.22
C LEU A 55 12.96 -9.67 25.94
N SER A 56 12.69 -9.85 27.24
CA SER A 56 11.93 -8.89 28.05
C SER A 56 12.65 -7.55 28.27
N ALA A 57 13.97 -7.49 28.04
CA ALA A 57 14.71 -6.23 28.09
C ALA A 57 14.37 -5.29 26.92
N PHE A 58 13.83 -5.83 25.82
CA PHE A 58 13.37 -5.02 24.69
C PHE A 58 11.91 -4.59 24.89
N PRO A 59 11.54 -3.34 24.52
CA PRO A 59 10.14 -2.96 24.44
C PRO A 59 9.37 -3.89 23.48
N ALA A 60 8.29 -4.50 23.96
CA ALA A 60 7.51 -5.51 23.22
C ALA A 60 7.08 -5.02 21.82
N LEU A 61 6.61 -3.77 21.74
CA LEU A 61 6.24 -3.12 20.48
C LEU A 61 7.40 -3.04 19.48
N VAL A 62 8.56 -2.59 19.95
CA VAL A 62 9.75 -2.43 19.12
C VAL A 62 10.23 -3.78 18.60
N LEU A 63 10.30 -4.78 19.49
CA LEU A 63 10.71 -6.13 19.11
C LEU A 63 9.73 -6.78 18.12
N ALA A 64 8.43 -6.66 18.37
CA ALA A 64 7.40 -7.17 17.44
C ALA A 64 7.52 -6.50 16.07
N MET A 65 7.66 -5.18 16.03
CA MET A 65 7.88 -4.41 14.81
C MET A 65 9.11 -4.87 14.04
N ILE A 66 10.26 -5.04 14.72
CA ILE A 66 11.51 -5.47 14.08
C ILE A 66 11.32 -6.85 13.43
N ILE A 67 10.73 -7.82 14.14
CA ILE A 67 10.53 -9.17 13.61
C ILE A 67 9.58 -9.14 12.42
N VAL A 68 8.47 -8.42 12.54
CA VAL A 68 7.46 -8.30 11.49
C VAL A 68 8.03 -7.67 10.21
N LEU A 69 8.83 -6.61 10.36
CA LEU A 69 9.49 -5.94 9.23
C LEU A 69 10.59 -6.81 8.62
N ALA A 70 11.41 -7.46 9.44
CA ALA A 70 12.51 -8.31 8.99
C ALA A 70 12.02 -9.55 8.22
N MET A 71 10.92 -10.17 8.67
CA MET A 71 10.30 -11.29 7.96
C MET A 71 9.48 -10.85 6.74
N GLY A 72 9.19 -9.56 6.60
CA GLY A 72 8.43 -9.00 5.49
C GLY A 72 6.92 -9.01 5.76
N ILE A 73 6.37 -7.83 6.05
CA ILE A 73 4.94 -7.61 6.36
C ILE A 73 3.98 -8.21 5.31
N ARG A 74 4.39 -8.23 4.03
CA ARG A 74 3.57 -8.72 2.91
C ARG A 74 3.32 -10.23 2.93
N GLN A 75 4.04 -10.99 3.76
CA GLN A 75 3.79 -12.44 3.93
C GLN A 75 2.52 -12.74 4.74
N GLY A 76 1.86 -11.71 5.30
CA GLY A 76 0.54 -11.81 5.90
C GLY A 76 0.54 -12.25 7.36
N MET A 77 -0.55 -12.89 7.79
CA MET A 77 -0.86 -13.16 9.20
C MET A 77 0.20 -14.02 9.91
N GLY A 78 0.85 -14.95 9.21
CA GLY A 78 1.82 -15.88 9.81
C GLY A 78 3.01 -15.16 10.45
N VAL A 79 3.49 -14.07 9.82
CA VAL A 79 4.59 -13.26 10.36
C VAL A 79 4.21 -12.61 11.70
N PHE A 80 2.98 -12.12 11.82
CA PHE A 80 2.48 -11.55 13.07
C PHE A 80 2.36 -12.61 14.15
N VAL A 81 1.86 -13.81 13.83
CA VAL A 81 1.78 -14.92 14.80
C VAL A 81 3.17 -15.25 15.36
N VAL A 82 4.18 -15.37 14.50
CA VAL A 82 5.57 -15.64 14.92
C VAL A 82 6.12 -14.51 15.79
N ALA A 83 6.00 -13.26 15.34
CA ALA A 83 6.51 -12.11 16.08
C ALA A 83 5.86 -11.97 17.46
N LEU A 84 4.53 -12.02 17.52
CA LEU A 84 3.80 -11.91 18.78
C LEU A 84 4.10 -13.08 19.70
N CYS A 85 4.32 -14.28 19.16
CA CYS A 85 4.73 -15.45 19.94
C CYS A 85 6.11 -15.25 20.56
N VAL A 86 7.12 -14.87 19.76
CA VAL A 86 8.51 -14.65 20.22
C VAL A 86 8.58 -13.57 21.30
N VAL A 87 7.74 -12.54 21.20
CA VAL A 87 7.72 -11.44 22.17
C VAL A 87 7.09 -11.84 23.51
N GLY A 88 6.07 -12.70 23.52
CA GLY A 88 5.25 -12.93 24.74
C GLY A 88 5.34 -14.30 25.39
N TRP A 89 6.02 -15.29 24.80
CA TRP A 89 6.06 -16.65 25.38
C TRP A 89 6.71 -16.71 26.78
N GLY A 90 7.57 -15.75 27.12
CA GLY A 90 8.32 -15.70 28.38
C GLY A 90 7.43 -15.61 29.63
N GLU A 91 6.34 -14.81 29.58
CA GLU A 91 5.42 -14.65 30.71
C GLU A 91 4.72 -15.97 31.05
N THR A 92 4.17 -16.63 30.02
CA THR A 92 3.58 -17.96 30.19
C THR A 92 4.61 -18.99 30.63
N MET A 93 5.83 -18.95 30.09
CA MET A 93 6.91 -19.85 30.50
C MET A 93 7.21 -19.73 31.99
N LEU A 94 7.34 -18.50 32.50
CA LEU A 94 7.64 -18.24 33.90
C LEU A 94 6.52 -18.76 34.82
N TYR A 95 5.27 -18.52 34.43
CA TYR A 95 4.10 -19.04 35.15
C TYR A 95 4.12 -20.59 35.23
N VAL A 96 4.22 -21.26 34.07
CA VAL A 96 4.22 -22.73 34.01
C VAL A 96 5.42 -23.31 34.75
N ARG A 97 6.60 -22.67 34.66
CA ARG A 97 7.80 -23.07 35.40
C ARG A 97 7.56 -23.08 36.90
N GLY A 98 7.00 -22.00 37.45
CA GLY A 98 6.70 -21.89 38.88
C GLY A 98 5.73 -22.96 39.35
N GLU A 99 4.67 -23.19 38.57
CA GLU A 99 3.67 -24.22 38.87
C GLU A 99 4.25 -25.64 38.81
N VAL A 100 5.09 -25.94 37.81
CA VAL A 100 5.75 -27.25 37.69
C VAL A 100 6.69 -27.48 38.87
N MET A 101 7.43 -26.45 39.31
CA MET A 101 8.29 -26.52 40.50
C MET A 101 7.47 -26.80 41.78
N ALA A 102 6.27 -26.23 41.89
CA ALA A 102 5.37 -26.44 43.02
C ALA A 102 4.66 -27.81 43.00
N ILE A 103 4.38 -28.36 41.81
CA ILE A 103 3.73 -29.67 41.64
C ILE A 103 4.72 -30.82 41.81
N ARG A 104 5.96 -30.66 41.35
CA ARG A 104 6.99 -31.71 41.36
C ARG A 104 7.20 -32.41 42.70
N PRO A 105 7.27 -31.73 43.86
CA PRO A 105 7.47 -32.39 45.17
C PRO A 105 6.17 -32.99 45.77
N ARG A 106 5.05 -33.03 45.04
CA ARG A 106 3.80 -33.57 45.60
C ARG A 106 3.82 -35.12 45.64
N PRO A 107 3.25 -35.76 46.69
CA PRO A 107 3.36 -37.22 46.89
C PRO A 107 2.87 -38.09 45.73
N TYR A 108 1.86 -37.63 44.98
CA TYR A 108 1.34 -38.37 43.82
C TYR A 108 2.30 -38.34 42.62
N ILE A 109 3.12 -37.30 42.47
CA ILE A 109 4.19 -37.26 41.46
C ILE A 109 5.35 -38.15 41.90
N GLU A 110 5.76 -38.09 43.17
CA GLU A 110 6.81 -38.96 43.71
C GLU A 110 6.46 -40.44 43.56
N SER A 111 5.20 -40.79 43.84
CA SER A 111 4.68 -42.15 43.65
C SER A 111 4.74 -42.57 42.17
N ALA A 112 4.37 -41.69 41.24
CA ALA A 112 4.46 -41.98 39.80
C ALA A 112 5.91 -42.16 39.32
N VAL A 113 6.85 -41.39 39.88
CA VAL A 113 8.29 -41.54 39.62
C VAL A 113 8.79 -42.89 40.15
N ALA A 114 8.39 -43.29 41.36
CA ALA A 114 8.80 -44.55 41.99
C ALA A 114 8.35 -45.78 41.18
N VAL A 115 7.19 -45.70 40.51
CA VAL A 115 6.66 -46.76 39.63
C VAL A 115 7.28 -46.71 38.21
N GLY A 116 8.19 -45.77 37.94
CA GLY A 116 8.92 -45.68 36.68
C GLY A 116 8.12 -45.05 35.53
N VAL A 117 7.12 -44.22 35.83
CA VAL A 117 6.37 -43.50 34.78
C VAL A 117 7.29 -42.50 34.07
N ARG A 118 7.28 -42.51 32.73
CA ARG A 118 8.08 -41.58 31.92
C ARG A 118 7.70 -40.13 32.17
N THR A 119 8.67 -39.22 32.21
CA THR A 119 8.44 -37.78 32.42
C THR A 119 7.43 -37.16 31.46
N THR A 120 7.50 -37.48 30.17
CA THR A 120 6.53 -36.98 29.17
C THR A 120 5.11 -37.43 29.48
N ARG A 121 4.93 -38.68 29.95
CA ARG A 121 3.63 -39.19 30.38
C ARG A 121 3.17 -38.49 31.66
N MET A 122 4.06 -38.26 32.64
CA MET A 122 3.71 -37.50 33.85
C MET A 122 3.30 -36.07 33.54
N MET A 123 4.00 -35.40 32.63
CA MET A 123 3.67 -34.05 32.19
C MET A 123 2.29 -33.97 31.56
N VAL A 124 1.98 -34.87 30.61
CA VAL A 124 0.70 -34.81 29.89
C VAL A 124 -0.46 -35.38 30.73
N ALA A 125 -0.23 -36.40 31.56
CA ALA A 125 -1.29 -37.08 32.30
C ALA A 125 -1.57 -36.48 33.69
N HIS A 126 -0.60 -35.80 34.31
CA HIS A 126 -0.76 -35.23 35.64
C HIS A 126 -0.59 -33.72 35.64
N VAL A 127 0.52 -33.19 35.11
CA VAL A 127 0.80 -31.74 35.21
C VAL A 127 -0.12 -30.91 34.32
N LEU A 128 -0.22 -31.22 33.03
CA LEU A 128 -1.04 -30.47 32.07
C LEU A 128 -2.51 -30.39 32.51
N PRO A 129 -3.21 -31.47 32.92
CA PRO A 129 -4.60 -31.39 33.36
C PRO A 129 -4.79 -30.52 34.60
N ILE A 130 -3.81 -30.49 35.51
CA ILE A 130 -3.85 -29.62 36.70
C ILE A 130 -3.72 -28.16 36.30
N LEU A 131 -2.78 -27.84 35.39
CA LEU A 131 -2.51 -26.48 34.96
C LEU A 131 -3.52 -25.96 33.95
N LEU A 132 -4.26 -26.84 33.27
CA LEU A 132 -5.15 -26.47 32.17
C LEU A 132 -6.18 -25.42 32.58
N ALA A 133 -6.74 -25.55 33.79
CA ALA A 133 -7.71 -24.60 34.31
C ALA A 133 -7.09 -23.18 34.41
N ALA A 134 -5.89 -23.07 34.99
CA ALA A 134 -5.20 -21.80 35.10
C ALA A 134 -4.72 -21.27 33.74
N LEU A 135 -4.28 -22.16 32.84
CA LEU A 135 -3.87 -21.80 31.48
C LEU A 135 -5.03 -21.22 30.66
N ILE A 136 -6.28 -21.63 30.89
CA ILE A 136 -7.46 -21.04 30.24
C ILE A 136 -7.68 -19.62 30.71
N SER A 137 -7.58 -19.37 32.01
CA SER A 137 -7.62 -18.01 32.54
C SER A 137 -6.50 -17.16 31.97
N LEU A 138 -5.28 -17.71 31.91
CA LEU A 138 -4.11 -17.02 31.37
C LEU A 138 -4.28 -16.73 29.89
N ALA A 139 -4.87 -17.64 29.11
CA ALA A 139 -5.17 -17.44 27.69
C ALA A 139 -6.04 -16.21 27.47
N ALA A 140 -7.08 -16.02 28.29
CA ALA A 140 -7.95 -14.86 28.19
C ALA A 140 -7.23 -13.54 28.54
N LEU A 141 -6.34 -13.56 29.53
CA LEU A 141 -5.51 -12.39 29.86
C LEU A 141 -4.52 -12.07 28.73
N GLU A 142 -3.87 -13.09 28.17
CA GLU A 142 -2.96 -12.99 27.02
C GLU A 142 -3.67 -12.46 25.76
N MET A 143 -4.95 -12.77 25.56
CA MET A 143 -5.75 -12.17 24.49
C MET A 143 -5.78 -10.64 24.61
N GLY A 144 -5.96 -10.11 25.83
CA GLY A 144 -5.91 -8.67 26.08
C GLY A 144 -4.55 -8.08 25.73
N ALA A 145 -3.46 -8.71 26.17
CA ALA A 145 -2.10 -8.26 25.89
C ALA A 145 -1.77 -8.29 24.39
N VAL A 146 -2.15 -9.35 23.68
CA VAL A 146 -1.95 -9.47 22.22
C VAL A 146 -2.77 -8.42 21.46
N LEU A 147 -4.04 -8.23 21.82
CA LEU A 147 -4.91 -7.24 21.18
C LEU A 147 -4.39 -5.82 21.39
N MET A 148 -3.85 -5.52 22.58
CA MET A 148 -3.23 -4.22 22.85
C MET A 148 -2.02 -3.99 21.95
N LEU A 149 -1.12 -4.98 21.86
CA LEU A 149 0.06 -4.91 21.01
C LEU A 149 -0.28 -4.80 19.51
N LEU A 150 -1.35 -5.45 19.07
CA LEU A 150 -1.88 -5.29 17.70
C LEU A 150 -2.40 -3.88 17.43
N GLY A 151 -3.11 -3.28 18.39
CA GLY A 151 -3.56 -1.88 18.31
C GLY A 151 -2.38 -0.91 18.22
N GLU A 152 -1.34 -1.13 19.04
CA GLU A 152 -0.10 -0.35 19.01
C GLU A 152 0.63 -0.46 17.66
N LEU A 153 0.81 -1.68 17.15
CA LEU A 153 1.39 -1.92 15.83
C LEU A 153 0.59 -1.22 14.73
N GLY A 154 -0.74 -1.38 14.74
CA GLY A 154 -1.65 -0.76 13.78
C GLY A 154 -1.57 0.78 13.80
N PHE A 155 -1.49 1.37 14.99
CA PHE A 155 -1.30 2.82 15.16
C PHE A 155 0.03 3.32 14.57
N VAL A 156 1.10 2.53 14.68
CA VAL A 156 2.41 2.83 14.06
C VAL A 156 2.43 2.54 12.55
N GLY A 157 1.36 1.96 12.00
CA GLY A 157 1.22 1.66 10.57
C GLY A 157 1.65 0.25 10.18
N ILE A 158 1.76 -0.66 11.16
CA ILE A 158 2.14 -2.06 10.96
C ILE A 158 0.91 -2.93 11.19
N PHE A 159 0.39 -3.49 10.11
CA PHE A 159 -0.82 -4.30 10.11
C PHE A 159 -0.71 -5.39 9.03
N ILE A 160 -1.62 -6.37 9.07
CA ILE A 160 -1.58 -7.55 8.21
C ILE A 160 -1.56 -7.16 6.73
N GLY A 161 -0.55 -7.64 5.99
CA GLY A 161 -0.39 -7.34 4.56
C GLY A 161 0.30 -6.01 4.26
N GLY A 162 0.44 -5.13 5.26
CA GLY A 162 1.24 -3.89 5.16
C GLY A 162 0.66 -2.82 4.26
N GLY A 163 -0.56 -3.05 3.79
CA GLY A 163 -1.25 -2.23 2.81
C GLY A 163 -0.58 -2.17 1.44
N ALA A 164 -1.33 -1.67 0.48
CA ALA A 164 -0.84 -1.32 -0.84
C ALA A 164 -0.80 0.21 -0.95
N PHE A 165 0.22 0.72 -1.62
CA PHE A 165 0.27 2.11 -2.04
C PHE A 165 -0.28 2.16 -3.46
N ALA A 166 -1.36 2.91 -3.66
CA ALA A 166 -1.76 3.34 -4.99
C ALA A 166 -1.20 4.73 -5.23
N GLU A 167 -0.40 4.87 -6.28
CA GLU A 167 -0.10 6.16 -6.87
C GLU A 167 -1.32 6.51 -7.73
N LEU A 168 -2.16 7.40 -7.20
CA LEU A 168 -3.18 8.05 -8.01
C LEU A 168 -2.45 9.05 -8.90
N ASP A 169 -2.91 9.19 -10.14
CA ASP A 169 -2.27 9.94 -11.21
C ASP A 169 -1.71 11.32 -10.78
N VAL A 170 -0.62 11.71 -11.45
CA VAL A 170 0.24 12.90 -11.24
C VAL A 170 -0.29 13.94 -10.25
N GLY A 171 0.32 13.98 -9.06
CA GLY A 171 0.12 15.03 -8.05
C GLY A 171 -0.77 14.65 -6.87
N ALA A 172 -1.35 13.45 -6.84
CA ALA A 172 -2.04 12.94 -5.67
C ALA A 172 -1.07 12.27 -4.67
N THR A 173 -1.35 12.44 -3.37
CA THR A 173 -0.63 11.74 -2.30
C THR A 173 -0.75 10.22 -2.47
N LEU A 174 0.36 9.49 -2.24
CA LEU A 174 0.36 8.02 -2.13
C LEU A 174 -0.77 7.59 -1.19
N TYR A 175 -1.83 6.99 -1.74
CA TYR A 175 -2.94 6.50 -0.93
C TYR A 175 -2.59 5.10 -0.44
N HIS A 176 -2.33 4.99 0.86
CA HIS A 176 -2.12 3.71 1.51
C HIS A 176 -3.47 3.12 1.89
N TYR A 177 -3.79 1.95 1.34
CA TYR A 177 -5.02 1.25 1.65
C TYR A 177 -4.72 -0.18 2.08
N SER A 178 -5.53 -0.71 2.99
CA SER A 178 -5.43 -2.10 3.40
C SER A 178 -6.31 -2.99 2.53
N ASP A 179 -5.71 -3.98 1.89
CA ASP A 179 -6.43 -5.04 1.18
C ASP A 179 -7.20 -5.96 2.15
N VAL A 180 -6.73 -6.06 3.39
CA VAL A 180 -7.31 -6.92 4.43
C VAL A 180 -7.93 -6.03 5.52
N PRO A 181 -9.27 -6.05 5.68
CA PRO A 181 -9.90 -5.32 6.78
C PRO A 181 -9.53 -5.99 8.10
N GLU A 182 -8.82 -5.26 8.95
CA GLU A 182 -8.48 -5.62 10.32
C GLU A 182 -8.35 -4.35 11.18
N TRP A 183 -8.63 -4.41 12.48
CA TRP A 183 -8.75 -3.18 13.29
C TRP A 183 -7.44 -2.38 13.34
N GLY A 184 -6.27 -3.04 13.33
CA GLY A 184 -4.98 -2.34 13.27
C GLY A 184 -4.82 -1.52 11.99
N SER A 185 -5.28 -2.06 10.85
CA SER A 185 -5.28 -1.35 9.57
C SER A 185 -6.25 -0.18 9.51
N LEU A 186 -7.32 -0.18 10.31
CA LEU A 186 -8.26 0.93 10.39
C LEU A 186 -7.73 2.09 11.23
N LEU A 187 -6.86 1.78 12.20
CA LEU A 187 -6.14 2.79 12.98
C LEU A 187 -4.97 3.38 12.21
N SER A 188 -4.42 2.64 11.25
CA SER A 188 -3.35 3.12 10.39
C SER A 188 -3.85 4.30 9.56
N GLY A 189 -3.07 5.38 9.52
CA GLY A 189 -3.46 6.61 8.81
C GLY A 189 -4.56 7.45 9.48
N ALA A 190 -5.24 6.95 10.53
CA ALA A 190 -6.29 7.69 11.22
C ALA A 190 -5.78 9.02 11.82
N ARG A 191 -4.48 9.10 12.16
CA ARG A 191 -3.80 10.33 12.60
C ARG A 191 -3.89 11.50 11.61
N LEU A 192 -3.91 11.21 10.31
CA LEU A 192 -3.97 12.23 9.24
C LEU A 192 -5.35 12.90 9.21
N TYR A 193 -6.38 12.15 9.58
CA TYR A 193 -7.77 12.57 9.52
C TYR A 193 -8.36 12.85 10.90
N ALA A 194 -7.59 12.72 11.98
CA ALA A 194 -8.09 12.79 13.35
C ALA A 194 -8.81 14.11 13.68
N ARG A 195 -8.40 15.23 13.07
CA ARG A 195 -9.06 16.53 13.27
C ARG A 195 -10.36 16.67 12.49
N SER A 196 -10.39 16.18 11.25
CA SER A 196 -11.54 16.35 10.35
C SER A 196 -12.59 15.26 10.54
N TYR A 197 -12.14 14.03 10.79
CA TYR A 197 -12.93 12.81 10.86
C TYR A 197 -12.49 11.94 12.06
N PRO A 198 -12.66 12.42 13.31
CA PRO A 198 -12.17 11.75 14.52
C PRO A 198 -12.74 10.34 14.71
N TRP A 199 -13.96 10.09 14.23
CA TRP A 199 -14.62 8.79 14.32
C TRP A 199 -13.86 7.65 13.61
N LEU A 200 -13.01 7.97 12.63
CA LEU A 200 -12.15 6.98 11.95
C LEU A 200 -11.17 6.33 12.94
N ALA A 201 -10.71 7.04 13.97
CA ALA A 201 -9.85 6.50 15.01
C ALA A 201 -10.66 5.92 16.18
N ILE A 202 -11.75 6.60 16.58
CA ILE A 202 -12.52 6.25 17.78
C ILE A 202 -13.14 4.87 17.66
N TYR A 203 -13.79 4.54 16.54
CA TYR A 203 -14.53 3.29 16.45
C TYR A 203 -13.64 2.03 16.45
N PRO A 204 -12.53 1.96 15.69
CA PRO A 204 -11.59 0.84 15.80
C PRO A 204 -10.94 0.74 17.19
N ALA A 205 -10.57 1.89 17.79
CA ALA A 205 -10.02 1.92 19.14
C ALA A 205 -11.02 1.40 20.19
N LEU A 206 -12.31 1.75 20.04
CA LEU A 206 -13.37 1.26 20.91
C LEU A 206 -13.59 -0.24 20.73
N ALA A 207 -13.48 -0.76 19.50
CA ALA A 207 -13.56 -2.19 19.25
C ALA A 207 -12.43 -2.97 19.95
N PHE A 208 -11.18 -2.48 19.87
CA PHE A 208 -10.07 -3.01 20.65
C PHE A 208 -10.34 -2.93 22.16
N PHE A 209 -10.77 -1.76 22.65
CA PHE A 209 -11.05 -1.55 24.06
C PHE A 209 -12.08 -2.54 24.61
N ILE A 210 -13.22 -2.69 23.94
CA ILE A 210 -14.28 -3.61 24.34
C ILE A 210 -13.77 -5.05 24.34
N ALA A 211 -13.01 -5.45 23.31
CA ALA A 211 -12.45 -6.80 23.24
C ALA A 211 -11.43 -7.06 24.36
N ILE A 212 -10.49 -6.13 24.59
CA ILE A 212 -9.46 -6.24 25.63
C ILE A 212 -10.11 -6.34 27.02
N VAL A 213 -11.04 -5.44 27.33
CA VAL A 213 -11.77 -5.45 28.61
C VAL A 213 -12.59 -6.73 28.73
N GLY A 214 -13.30 -7.13 27.67
CA GLY A 214 -14.10 -8.36 27.65
C GLY A 214 -13.26 -9.61 27.97
N PHE A 215 -12.11 -9.77 27.32
CA PHE A 215 -11.21 -10.90 27.57
C PHE A 215 -10.56 -10.85 28.95
N ASN A 216 -10.15 -9.66 29.44
CA ASN A 216 -9.58 -9.52 30.78
C ASN A 216 -10.60 -9.86 31.88
N LEU A 217 -11.82 -9.34 31.78
CA LEU A 217 -12.91 -9.64 32.71
C LEU A 217 -13.31 -11.12 32.65
N PHE A 218 -13.36 -11.69 31.45
CA PHE A 218 -13.65 -13.12 31.26
C PHE A 218 -12.57 -14.00 31.90
N GLY A 219 -11.29 -13.68 31.69
CA GLY A 219 -10.17 -14.39 32.31
C GLY A 219 -10.23 -14.34 33.82
N GLU A 220 -10.42 -13.15 34.40
CA GLU A 220 -10.56 -12.97 35.84
C GLU A 220 -11.79 -13.71 36.41
N GLY A 221 -12.91 -13.71 35.67
CA GLY A 221 -14.10 -14.48 36.02
C GLY A 221 -13.84 -15.99 36.07
N ILE A 222 -13.16 -16.54 35.05
CA ILE A 222 -12.74 -17.95 35.02
C ILE A 222 -11.80 -18.27 36.17
N ARG A 223 -10.79 -17.42 36.40
CA ARG A 223 -9.84 -17.58 37.50
C ARG A 223 -10.54 -17.70 38.85
N ARG A 224 -11.40 -16.73 39.17
CA ARG A 224 -12.16 -16.70 40.42
C ARG A 224 -13.05 -17.92 40.55
N MET A 225 -13.70 -18.35 39.48
CA MET A 225 -14.54 -19.56 39.49
C MET A 225 -13.72 -20.81 39.79
N ILE A 226 -12.53 -20.95 39.21
CA ILE A 226 -11.62 -22.07 39.48
C ILE A 226 -11.17 -22.06 40.95
N GLU A 227 -10.73 -20.92 41.45
CA GLU A 227 -10.21 -20.75 42.82
C GLU A 227 -11.30 -20.98 43.88
N THR A 228 -12.54 -20.53 43.63
CA THR A 228 -13.63 -20.57 44.63
C THR A 228 -14.49 -21.82 44.56
N VAL A 229 -14.81 -22.32 43.36
CA VAL A 229 -15.76 -23.44 43.16
C VAL A 229 -15.04 -24.77 42.93
N GLY A 230 -13.74 -24.77 42.60
CA GLY A 230 -12.99 -26.00 42.36
C GLY A 230 -13.52 -26.79 41.15
N VAL A 231 -13.97 -26.09 40.10
CA VAL A 231 -14.53 -26.73 38.90
C VAL A 231 -13.45 -27.57 38.21
N GLY A 232 -13.61 -28.90 38.26
CA GLY A 232 -12.77 -29.82 37.52
C GLY A 232 -13.09 -29.82 36.03
N PHE A 233 -12.29 -29.10 35.23
CA PHE A 233 -12.40 -29.07 33.76
C PHE A 233 -12.08 -30.41 33.05
N GLY A 234 -11.81 -31.48 33.81
CA GLY A 234 -11.41 -32.79 33.26
C GLY A 234 -12.43 -33.41 32.28
N LYS A 235 -13.73 -33.07 32.37
CA LYS A 235 -14.75 -33.53 31.40
C LYS A 235 -14.76 -32.72 30.11
N LEU A 236 -14.39 -31.43 30.16
CA LEU A 236 -14.31 -30.56 28.99
C LEU A 236 -13.12 -30.89 28.09
N PHE A 237 -12.05 -31.48 28.65
CA PHE A 237 -10.80 -31.79 27.94
C PHE A 237 -10.48 -33.28 27.88
N ASN A 238 -11.51 -34.11 27.71
CA ASN A 238 -11.31 -35.50 27.31
C ASN A 238 -10.72 -35.54 25.89
N ARG A 239 -9.94 -36.59 25.55
CA ARG A 239 -9.41 -36.83 24.20
C ARG A 239 -10.50 -36.71 23.11
N TYR A 240 -11.74 -37.06 23.42
CA TYR A 240 -12.88 -36.94 22.51
C TYR A 240 -13.34 -35.49 22.30
N THR A 241 -13.43 -34.67 23.35
CA THR A 241 -13.81 -33.26 23.20
C THR A 241 -12.68 -32.46 22.54
N MET A 242 -11.42 -32.79 22.81
CA MET A 242 -10.29 -32.19 22.09
C MET A 242 -10.27 -32.60 20.61
N ALA A 243 -10.49 -33.87 20.29
CA ALA A 243 -10.57 -34.33 18.91
C ALA A 243 -11.77 -33.69 18.18
N LEU A 244 -12.90 -33.51 18.87
CA LEU A 244 -14.10 -32.88 18.31
C LEU A 244 -13.89 -31.37 18.11
N ALA A 245 -13.23 -30.67 19.03
CA ALA A 245 -12.84 -29.28 18.87
C ALA A 245 -11.83 -29.10 17.73
N LEU A 246 -10.82 -29.96 17.63
CA LEU A 246 -9.85 -29.95 16.54
C LEU A 246 -10.53 -30.24 15.19
N GLY A 247 -11.41 -31.23 15.15
CA GLY A 247 -12.23 -31.54 13.99
C GLY A 247 -13.12 -30.36 13.59
N GLY A 248 -13.76 -29.71 14.56
CA GLY A 248 -14.55 -28.50 14.33
C GLY A 248 -13.73 -27.35 13.76
N LEU A 249 -12.52 -27.11 14.29
CA LEU A 249 -11.58 -26.10 13.77
C LEU A 249 -11.11 -26.42 12.35
N LEU A 250 -10.80 -27.69 12.06
CA LEU A 250 -10.40 -28.13 10.72
C LEU A 250 -11.57 -28.01 9.72
N ILE A 251 -12.78 -28.42 10.12
CA ILE A 251 -13.99 -28.28 9.30
C ILE A 251 -14.29 -26.80 9.05
N PHE A 252 -14.20 -25.95 10.08
CA PHE A 252 -14.41 -24.52 9.94
C PHE A 252 -13.35 -23.87 9.05
N GLY A 253 -12.08 -24.24 9.20
CA GLY A 253 -10.99 -23.77 8.35
C GLY A 253 -11.17 -24.21 6.90
N TRP A 254 -11.54 -25.47 6.67
CA TRP A 254 -11.88 -25.99 5.35
C TRP A 254 -13.09 -25.26 4.76
N ALA A 255 -14.17 -25.09 5.52
CA ALA A 255 -15.36 -24.36 5.09
C ALA A 255 -14.97 -22.95 4.66
N ARG A 256 -14.27 -22.19 5.51
CA ARG A 256 -13.81 -20.83 5.17
C ARG A 256 -12.97 -20.80 3.89
N ALA A 257 -12.06 -21.74 3.72
CA ALA A 257 -11.19 -21.80 2.54
C ALA A 257 -11.94 -22.15 1.24
N ASN A 258 -13.11 -22.78 1.34
CA ASN A 258 -13.89 -23.27 0.20
C ASN A 258 -15.23 -22.56 -0.02
N THR A 259 -15.75 -21.81 0.96
CA THR A 259 -17.03 -21.11 0.88
C THR A 259 -16.86 -19.58 0.95
N GLY A 260 -15.65 -19.08 1.18
CA GLY A 260 -15.34 -17.65 1.22
C GLY A 260 -15.04 -17.04 -0.16
N SER A 261 -14.85 -15.72 -0.18
CA SER A 261 -14.46 -14.95 -1.38
C SER A 261 -13.21 -15.47 -2.07
N ILE A 262 -12.25 -16.02 -1.31
CA ILE A 262 -11.05 -16.67 -1.86
C ILE A 262 -11.38 -17.87 -2.74
N ALA A 263 -12.39 -18.67 -2.41
CA ALA A 263 -12.79 -19.81 -3.25
C ALA A 263 -13.37 -19.32 -4.59
N TYR A 264 -14.22 -18.29 -4.53
CA TYR A 264 -14.76 -17.60 -5.70
C TYR A 264 -13.66 -17.01 -6.59
N TYR A 265 -12.75 -16.19 -6.01
CA TYR A 265 -11.67 -15.58 -6.78
C TYR A 265 -10.63 -16.59 -7.26
N ARG A 266 -10.39 -17.70 -6.55
CA ARG A 266 -9.50 -18.76 -7.02
C ARG A 266 -10.08 -19.47 -8.24
N GLN A 267 -11.39 -19.64 -8.32
CA GLN A 267 -12.06 -20.16 -9.51
C GLN A 267 -11.91 -19.17 -10.68
N GLN A 268 -12.13 -17.87 -10.45
CA GLN A 268 -11.94 -16.85 -11.49
C GLN A 268 -10.48 -16.74 -11.96
N ALA A 269 -9.51 -16.76 -11.05
CA ALA A 269 -8.09 -16.70 -11.38
C ALA A 269 -7.64 -17.91 -12.20
N ARG A 270 -8.23 -19.09 -11.97
CA ARG A 270 -8.00 -20.28 -12.80
C ARG A 270 -8.65 -20.19 -14.18
N ALA A 271 -9.71 -19.39 -14.31
CA ALA A 271 -10.38 -19.13 -15.58
C ALA A 271 -9.70 -18.02 -16.40
N PHE A 272 -8.70 -17.32 -15.84
CA PHE A 272 -7.95 -16.32 -16.58
C PHE A 272 -7.13 -16.96 -17.71
N ASP A 273 -7.37 -16.51 -18.93
CA ASP A 273 -6.63 -16.91 -20.12
C ASP A 273 -5.83 -15.71 -20.66
N GLY A 274 -4.51 -15.79 -20.55
CA GLY A 274 -3.61 -14.77 -21.06
C GLY A 274 -3.65 -14.60 -22.57
N GLN A 275 -3.94 -15.65 -23.34
CA GLN A 275 -4.09 -15.56 -24.80
C GLN A 275 -5.37 -14.81 -25.16
N GLN A 276 -6.47 -15.09 -24.46
CA GLN A 276 -7.71 -14.34 -24.64
C GLN A 276 -7.53 -12.87 -24.27
N ALA A 277 -6.84 -12.57 -23.16
CA ALA A 277 -6.53 -11.19 -22.76
C ALA A 277 -5.72 -10.45 -23.85
N LEU A 278 -4.68 -11.09 -24.41
CA LEU A 278 -3.90 -10.52 -25.52
C LEU A 278 -4.75 -10.32 -26.79
N ALA A 279 -5.65 -11.25 -27.10
CA ALA A 279 -6.57 -11.11 -28.23
C ALA A 279 -7.54 -9.93 -28.05
N GLN A 280 -8.03 -9.71 -26.83
CA GLN A 280 -8.87 -8.55 -26.50
C GLN A 280 -8.09 -7.22 -26.63
N VAL A 281 -6.82 -7.19 -26.19
CA VAL A 281 -5.95 -6.03 -26.40
C VAL A 281 -5.75 -5.79 -27.90
N ALA A 282 -5.41 -6.82 -28.67
CA ALA A 282 -5.21 -6.71 -30.12
C ALA A 282 -6.46 -6.20 -30.84
N ARG A 283 -7.65 -6.63 -30.40
CA ARG A 283 -8.94 -6.15 -30.90
C ARG A 283 -9.11 -4.65 -30.62
N LEU A 284 -8.94 -4.22 -29.37
CA LEU A 284 -9.10 -2.82 -28.95
C LEU A 284 -8.03 -1.88 -29.52
N THR A 285 -6.92 -2.41 -30.03
CA THR A 285 -5.88 -1.64 -30.74
C THR A 285 -5.97 -1.77 -32.26
N ALA A 286 -7.00 -2.44 -32.79
CA ALA A 286 -7.15 -2.59 -34.23
C ALA A 286 -7.42 -1.23 -34.90
N PRO A 287 -6.94 -1.00 -36.14
CA PRO A 287 -7.10 0.29 -36.84
C PRO A 287 -8.55 0.76 -36.99
N GLU A 288 -9.51 -0.17 -37.03
CA GLU A 288 -10.95 0.10 -37.08
C GLU A 288 -11.47 0.89 -35.87
N PHE A 289 -10.83 0.75 -34.69
CA PHE A 289 -11.17 1.55 -33.52
C PHE A 289 -10.52 2.93 -33.56
N GLN A 290 -9.78 3.32 -34.60
CA GLN A 290 -9.24 4.69 -34.81
C GLN A 290 -8.56 5.34 -33.57
N GLY A 291 -8.04 4.55 -32.63
CA GLY A 291 -7.52 5.02 -31.36
C GLY A 291 -8.60 5.32 -30.30
N ARG A 292 -8.20 5.31 -29.03
CA ARG A 292 -9.12 5.40 -27.87
C ARG A 292 -8.95 6.70 -27.06
N SER A 293 -8.40 7.73 -27.69
CA SER A 293 -8.24 9.06 -27.07
C SER A 293 -9.61 9.70 -26.81
N LEU A 294 -9.68 10.62 -25.84
CA LEU A 294 -10.92 11.35 -25.61
C LEU A 294 -11.36 12.10 -26.87
N GLY A 295 -12.66 12.12 -27.13
CA GLY A 295 -13.24 12.77 -28.31
C GLY A 295 -13.24 11.95 -29.59
N THR A 296 -12.53 10.81 -29.67
CA THR A 296 -12.55 9.97 -30.88
C THR A 296 -13.79 9.09 -30.93
N GLN A 297 -14.26 8.75 -32.14
CA GLN A 297 -15.31 7.75 -32.33
C GLN A 297 -14.90 6.39 -31.73
N GLY A 298 -13.62 6.05 -31.89
CA GLY A 298 -12.98 4.86 -31.36
C GLY A 298 -13.10 4.64 -29.87
N MET A 299 -13.09 5.70 -29.08
CA MET A 299 -13.37 5.64 -27.64
C MET A 299 -14.77 5.10 -27.38
N GLY A 300 -15.76 5.59 -28.13
CA GLY A 300 -17.14 5.16 -28.05
C GLY A 300 -17.30 3.70 -28.46
N ASP A 301 -16.79 3.35 -29.64
CA ASP A 301 -16.87 1.98 -30.17
C ASP A 301 -16.19 0.97 -29.24
N SER A 302 -15.06 1.36 -28.63
CA SER A 302 -14.38 0.55 -27.62
C SER A 302 -15.22 0.36 -26.37
N ALA A 303 -15.88 1.41 -25.89
CA ALA A 303 -16.76 1.32 -24.73
C ALA A 303 -17.96 0.39 -25.01
N ASP A 304 -18.55 0.49 -26.20
CA ASP A 304 -19.65 -0.37 -26.64
C ASP A 304 -19.21 -1.83 -26.74
N TRP A 305 -18.04 -2.08 -27.32
CA TRP A 305 -17.47 -3.42 -27.42
C TRP A 305 -17.18 -4.02 -26.03
N ILE A 306 -16.60 -3.26 -25.10
CA ILE A 306 -16.33 -3.74 -23.72
C ILE A 306 -17.65 -4.05 -23.00
N ALA A 307 -18.68 -3.20 -23.16
CA ALA A 307 -20.01 -3.45 -22.57
C ALA A 307 -20.62 -4.76 -23.10
N GLN A 308 -20.49 -5.03 -24.41
CA GLN A 308 -20.92 -6.31 -24.99
C GLN A 308 -20.13 -7.51 -24.45
N GLN A 309 -18.83 -7.35 -24.18
CA GLN A 309 -18.06 -8.41 -23.51
C GLN A 309 -18.53 -8.63 -22.08
N PHE A 310 -18.90 -7.58 -21.35
CA PHE A 310 -19.42 -7.72 -19.99
C PHE A 310 -20.77 -8.44 -19.99
N GLU A 311 -21.64 -8.10 -20.92
CA GLU A 311 -22.92 -8.77 -21.11
C GLU A 311 -22.75 -10.25 -21.50
N SER A 312 -21.84 -10.57 -22.42
CA SER A 312 -21.59 -11.96 -22.84
C SER A 312 -20.98 -12.82 -21.72
N LEU A 313 -20.28 -12.20 -20.78
CA LEU A 313 -19.76 -12.82 -19.57
C LEU A 313 -20.82 -12.93 -18.45
N GLY A 314 -22.02 -12.37 -18.65
CA GLY A 314 -23.11 -12.39 -17.67
C GLY A 314 -22.88 -11.47 -16.47
N LEU A 315 -22.06 -10.43 -16.61
CA LEU A 315 -21.88 -9.41 -15.58
C LEU A 315 -23.13 -8.55 -15.47
N PHE A 316 -23.34 -7.95 -14.29
CA PHE A 316 -24.45 -7.03 -14.08
C PHE A 316 -24.03 -5.59 -14.40
N SER A 317 -24.95 -4.82 -14.96
CA SER A 317 -24.78 -3.40 -15.30
C SER A 317 -24.65 -2.53 -14.05
N GLY A 318 -23.50 -1.87 -13.85
CA GLY A 318 -23.23 -0.99 -12.70
C GLY A 318 -23.27 0.50 -12.99
N GLY A 319 -23.60 0.88 -14.22
CA GLY A 319 -23.66 2.26 -14.67
C GLY A 319 -25.01 2.94 -14.44
N GLU A 320 -25.16 4.10 -15.05
CA GLU A 320 -26.37 4.92 -15.00
C GLU A 320 -27.53 4.19 -15.70
N ASN A 321 -28.75 4.34 -15.16
CA ASN A 321 -29.97 3.77 -15.72
C ASN A 321 -29.90 2.26 -16.00
N SER A 322 -29.18 1.50 -15.16
CA SER A 322 -28.97 0.06 -15.36
C SER A 322 -28.31 -0.28 -16.69
N THR A 323 -27.44 0.60 -17.19
CA THR A 323 -26.54 0.31 -18.31
C THR A 323 -25.14 -0.01 -17.80
N PHE A 324 -24.26 -0.52 -18.66
CA PHE A 324 -22.83 -0.62 -18.32
C PHE A 324 -22.12 0.74 -18.36
N PHE A 325 -22.80 1.83 -18.75
CA PHE A 325 -22.16 3.11 -18.97
C PHE A 325 -22.35 4.06 -17.79
N GLN A 326 -21.26 4.66 -17.36
CA GLN A 326 -21.27 5.77 -16.42
C GLN A 326 -20.59 6.97 -17.06
N ASN A 327 -21.34 8.06 -17.22
CA ASN A 327 -20.81 9.25 -17.85
C ASN A 327 -19.99 10.04 -16.83
N ARG A 328 -18.82 10.49 -17.28
CA ARG A 328 -17.99 11.39 -16.53
C ARG A 328 -17.56 12.53 -17.41
N THR A 329 -17.83 13.73 -16.93
CA THR A 329 -17.37 14.94 -17.58
C THR A 329 -15.84 14.97 -17.58
N ARG A 330 -15.26 15.18 -18.76
CA ARG A 330 -13.82 15.31 -18.98
C ARG A 330 -13.54 16.58 -19.75
N GLU A 331 -12.36 17.11 -19.49
CA GLU A 331 -11.80 18.28 -20.16
C GLU A 331 -10.48 17.82 -20.80
N PHE A 332 -10.32 18.06 -22.09
CA PHE A 332 -9.11 17.70 -22.83
C PHE A 332 -8.86 18.69 -23.97
N THR A 333 -7.65 18.70 -24.49
CA THR A 333 -7.30 19.49 -25.67
C THR A 333 -7.33 18.58 -26.91
N GLN A 334 -8.09 19.00 -27.91
CA GLN A 334 -8.05 18.43 -29.26
C GLN A 334 -6.99 19.17 -30.08
N ILE A 335 -6.03 18.44 -30.63
CA ILE A 335 -4.99 19.02 -31.50
C ILE A 335 -5.59 19.27 -32.90
N ASP A 336 -5.53 20.52 -33.35
CA ASP A 336 -6.17 20.98 -34.59
C ASP A 336 -5.23 20.82 -35.80
N ALA A 337 -3.91 20.94 -35.57
CA ALA A 337 -2.87 20.74 -36.56
C ALA A 337 -1.62 20.12 -35.92
N PRO A 338 -0.77 19.39 -36.69
CA PRO A 338 0.49 18.88 -36.17
C PRO A 338 1.34 20.01 -35.56
N ALA A 339 1.91 19.77 -34.37
CA ALA A 339 2.80 20.73 -33.75
C ALA A 339 3.96 21.12 -34.68
N GLN A 340 4.41 22.36 -34.56
CA GLN A 340 5.53 22.92 -35.30
C GLN A 340 6.66 23.22 -34.34
N PHE A 341 7.88 22.85 -34.71
CA PHE A 341 9.09 23.14 -33.94
C PHE A 341 10.25 23.44 -34.87
N GLY A 342 10.85 24.62 -34.69
CA GLY A 342 11.97 25.11 -35.49
C GLY A 342 13.12 25.55 -34.61
N ILE A 343 14.35 25.23 -35.03
CA ILE A 343 15.60 25.66 -34.40
C ILE A 343 16.29 26.63 -35.36
N TRP A 344 16.68 27.81 -34.90
CA TRP A 344 17.40 28.79 -35.72
C TRP A 344 18.91 28.53 -35.75
N ASP A 345 19.30 27.40 -36.33
CA ASP A 345 20.70 26.95 -36.41
C ASP A 345 21.17 26.64 -37.84
N GLY A 346 20.32 26.86 -38.85
CA GLY A 346 20.64 26.62 -40.27
C GLY A 346 20.71 25.14 -40.68
N ASN A 347 20.40 24.21 -39.78
CA ASN A 347 20.35 22.77 -40.06
C ASN A 347 18.96 22.37 -40.61
N PRO A 348 18.78 21.12 -41.11
CA PRO A 348 17.50 20.65 -41.65
C PRO A 348 16.32 20.81 -40.69
N ALA A 349 15.13 21.00 -41.25
CA ALA A 349 13.88 21.07 -40.51
C ALA A 349 13.63 19.75 -39.77
N LEU A 350 13.05 19.87 -38.57
CA LEU A 350 12.68 18.72 -37.74
C LEU A 350 11.38 18.10 -38.24
N THR A 351 11.25 16.80 -38.05
CA THR A 351 10.11 16.00 -38.50
C THR A 351 9.20 15.66 -37.32
N TYR A 352 7.92 16.06 -37.42
CA TYR A 352 6.89 15.72 -36.44
C TYR A 352 6.77 14.19 -36.26
N ARG A 353 6.63 13.72 -35.01
CA ARG A 353 6.61 12.30 -34.58
C ARG A 353 7.88 11.49 -34.86
N THR A 354 8.95 12.14 -35.29
CA THR A 354 10.28 11.53 -35.39
C THR A 354 11.24 12.25 -34.45
N ASP A 355 11.28 13.57 -34.52
CA ASP A 355 12.18 14.41 -33.74
C ASP A 355 11.50 15.05 -32.53
N PHE A 356 10.19 15.35 -32.66
CA PHE A 356 9.39 15.97 -31.62
C PHE A 356 7.89 15.63 -31.73
N VAL A 357 7.17 15.75 -30.62
CA VAL A 357 5.71 15.56 -30.51
C VAL A 357 5.16 16.37 -29.33
N GLU A 358 3.85 16.56 -29.23
CA GLU A 358 3.21 17.24 -28.10
C GLU A 358 3.48 16.53 -26.77
N TYR A 359 3.75 17.30 -25.71
CA TYR A 359 3.96 16.75 -24.36
C TYR A 359 2.61 16.62 -23.60
N PRO A 360 2.21 15.42 -23.14
CA PRO A 360 0.99 15.20 -22.37
C PRO A 360 1.18 15.55 -20.89
N GLY A 361 1.33 16.86 -20.65
CA GLY A 361 1.52 17.45 -19.34
C GLY A 361 0.27 17.50 -18.45
N TYR A 362 0.44 18.00 -17.22
CA TYR A 362 -0.68 18.23 -16.29
C TYR A 362 -1.59 19.38 -16.76
N TYR A 363 -0.99 20.39 -17.39
CA TYR A 363 -1.67 21.52 -18.02
C TYR A 363 -1.74 21.32 -19.53
N ASN A 364 -2.61 22.08 -20.19
CA ASN A 364 -2.61 22.12 -21.64
C ASN A 364 -1.23 22.55 -22.17
N ALA A 365 -0.88 21.99 -23.33
CA ALA A 365 0.37 22.22 -24.02
C ALA A 365 0.17 23.08 -25.28
N VAL A 366 -0.91 23.86 -25.33
CA VAL A 366 -1.29 24.69 -26.48
C VAL A 366 -0.62 26.05 -26.37
N GLY A 367 -0.30 26.64 -27.52
CA GLY A 367 0.17 28.02 -27.63
C GLY A 367 1.36 28.17 -28.55
N GLU A 368 1.90 29.38 -28.56
CA GLU A 368 3.07 29.76 -29.36
C GLU A 368 4.15 30.31 -28.44
N ALA A 369 5.39 29.93 -28.70
CA ALA A 369 6.55 30.46 -27.99
C ALA A 369 7.76 30.56 -28.92
N SER A 370 8.54 31.61 -28.72
CA SER A 370 9.77 31.87 -29.48
C SER A 370 10.79 32.53 -28.57
N GLY A 371 12.05 32.11 -28.64
CA GLY A 371 13.14 32.72 -27.88
C GLY A 371 14.27 31.74 -27.51
N PRO A 372 15.18 32.17 -26.63
CA PRO A 372 16.37 31.40 -26.28
C PRO A 372 16.03 30.24 -25.35
N VAL A 373 16.61 29.07 -25.64
CA VAL A 373 16.42 27.87 -24.81
C VAL A 373 17.42 27.88 -23.65
N ARG A 374 16.92 27.56 -22.45
CA ARG A 374 17.73 27.35 -21.24
C ARG A 374 17.54 25.93 -20.73
N ALA A 375 18.63 25.18 -20.62
CA ALA A 375 18.60 23.85 -20.01
C ALA A 375 18.58 23.98 -18.48
N VAL A 376 17.63 23.31 -17.84
CA VAL A 376 17.44 23.37 -16.39
C VAL A 376 17.75 22.03 -15.75
N LEU A 377 18.73 22.03 -14.86
CA LEU A 377 19.13 20.88 -14.06
C LEU A 377 18.63 21.08 -12.64
N VAL A 378 17.95 20.06 -12.13
CA VAL A 378 17.40 20.06 -10.78
C VAL A 378 17.93 18.85 -10.04
N GLY A 379 18.54 19.08 -8.87
CA GLY A 379 18.96 18.03 -7.96
C GLY A 379 17.77 17.30 -7.35
N THR A 380 18.03 16.50 -6.31
CA THR A 380 16.95 15.77 -5.63
C THR A 380 15.96 16.76 -5.01
N LEU A 381 14.70 16.71 -5.43
CA LEU A 381 13.69 17.60 -4.87
C LEU A 381 13.27 17.13 -3.48
N SER A 382 13.35 18.02 -2.50
CA SER A 382 12.83 17.73 -1.16
C SER A 382 11.31 17.57 -1.23
N LYS A 383 10.80 16.51 -0.59
CA LYS A 383 9.37 16.30 -0.41
C LYS A 383 8.94 17.10 0.82
N GLY A 384 8.09 18.10 0.64
CA GLY A 384 7.48 18.84 1.75
C GLY A 384 6.53 17.98 2.58
N SER A 385 6.02 18.52 3.69
CA SER A 385 5.17 17.81 4.68
C SER A 385 3.87 17.21 4.13
N PHE A 386 3.51 17.50 2.88
CA PHE A 386 2.34 16.96 2.16
C PHE A 386 2.71 16.27 0.84
N GLY A 387 3.98 15.90 0.64
CA GLY A 387 4.46 15.26 -0.58
C GLY A 387 4.67 16.19 -1.78
N ALA A 388 4.32 17.47 -1.67
CA ALA A 388 4.64 18.48 -2.67
C ALA A 388 6.16 18.67 -2.78
N ARG A 389 6.71 18.54 -3.99
CA ARG A 389 8.13 18.80 -4.28
C ARG A 389 8.41 20.30 -4.11
N SER A 390 9.54 20.65 -3.50
CA SER A 390 9.98 22.04 -3.28
C SER A 390 10.09 22.82 -4.60
N ARG A 391 9.39 23.96 -4.69
CA ARG A 391 9.28 24.85 -5.87
C ARG A 391 10.09 26.16 -5.81
N PRO A 392 10.39 26.75 -4.64
CA PRO A 392 10.95 28.11 -4.57
C PRO A 392 12.32 28.31 -5.23
N ALA A 393 13.12 27.26 -5.38
CA ALA A 393 14.42 27.36 -6.06
C ALA A 393 14.26 27.56 -7.57
N LEU A 394 13.31 26.83 -8.16
CA LEU A 394 13.02 26.90 -9.59
C LEU A 394 12.33 28.22 -9.97
N GLU A 395 11.39 28.69 -9.15
CA GLU A 395 10.71 29.97 -9.36
C GLU A 395 11.65 31.19 -9.29
N ARG A 396 12.73 31.10 -8.50
CA ARG A 396 13.75 32.17 -8.40
C ARG A 396 14.74 32.16 -9.56
N ALA A 397 14.98 30.99 -10.15
CA ALA A 397 15.98 30.82 -11.20
C ALA A 397 15.45 31.13 -12.61
N LEU A 398 14.12 31.14 -12.80
CA LEU A 398 13.49 31.17 -14.12
C LEU A 398 12.62 32.41 -14.35
N GLY A 399 12.67 32.94 -15.56
CA GLY A 399 11.86 34.05 -16.05
C GLY A 399 10.58 33.60 -16.78
N LYS A 400 9.60 34.50 -16.88
CA LYS A 400 8.32 34.24 -17.58
C LYS A 400 8.45 34.04 -19.10
N GLU A 401 9.55 34.52 -19.68
CA GLU A 401 9.85 34.45 -21.11
C GLU A 401 10.81 33.30 -21.45
N ASP A 402 11.30 32.56 -20.46
CA ASP A 402 12.29 31.52 -20.67
C ASP A 402 11.65 30.27 -21.29
N LEU A 403 12.28 29.76 -22.35
CA LEU A 403 12.00 28.46 -22.94
C LEU A 403 12.89 27.40 -22.29
N LEU A 404 12.27 26.43 -21.63
CA LEU A 404 13.01 25.50 -20.78
C LEU A 404 13.26 24.17 -21.48
N LEU A 405 14.51 23.69 -21.43
CA LEU A 405 14.87 22.31 -21.76
C LEU A 405 15.07 21.51 -20.47
N VAL A 406 14.28 20.45 -20.28
CA VAL A 406 14.38 19.54 -19.12
C VAL A 406 14.71 18.12 -19.57
N LEU A 407 15.55 17.44 -18.80
CA LEU A 407 16.14 16.15 -19.21
C LEU A 407 15.30 14.92 -18.87
N SER A 408 14.22 15.09 -18.12
CA SER A 408 13.30 14.03 -17.72
C SER A 408 11.91 14.58 -17.40
N GLU A 409 10.91 13.70 -17.49
CA GLU A 409 9.51 14.00 -17.16
C GLU A 409 9.32 14.31 -15.67
N ASP A 410 10.14 13.71 -14.81
CA ASP A 410 10.15 14.01 -13.37
C ASP A 410 10.41 15.50 -13.10
N VAL A 411 11.34 16.10 -13.86
CA VAL A 411 11.65 17.54 -13.77
C VAL A 411 10.58 18.35 -14.50
N ALA A 412 10.08 17.86 -15.64
CA ALA A 412 8.99 18.49 -16.38
C ALA A 412 7.76 18.72 -15.51
N SER A 413 7.34 17.71 -14.73
CA SER A 413 6.19 17.80 -13.82
C SER A 413 6.32 18.92 -12.77
N VAL A 414 7.53 19.36 -12.46
CA VAL A 414 7.79 20.45 -11.51
C VAL A 414 7.97 21.77 -12.25
N ALA A 415 8.63 21.74 -13.41
CA ALA A 415 8.81 22.89 -14.31
C ALA A 415 7.49 23.41 -14.89
N GLU A 416 6.46 22.58 -15.01
CA GLU A 416 5.10 23.00 -15.38
C GLU A 416 4.51 24.06 -14.45
N PHE A 417 4.92 24.06 -13.18
CA PHE A 417 4.47 25.03 -12.19
C PHE A 417 5.33 26.29 -12.12
N ALA A 418 6.50 26.30 -12.77
CA ALA A 418 7.42 27.44 -12.75
C ALA A 418 7.07 28.50 -13.83
N PRO A 419 7.51 29.75 -13.68
CA PRO A 419 7.46 30.74 -14.77
C PRO A 419 8.21 30.25 -16.01
N ARG A 420 7.53 30.23 -17.17
CA ARG A 420 8.09 29.86 -18.48
C ARG A 420 7.21 30.37 -19.62
N SER A 421 7.76 30.44 -20.82
CA SER A 421 7.02 30.69 -22.08
C SER A 421 6.73 29.39 -22.84
N GLY A 422 7.59 28.37 -22.73
CA GLY A 422 7.37 27.03 -23.28
C GLY A 422 8.28 25.99 -22.64
N LEU A 423 8.05 24.71 -22.96
CA LEU A 423 8.74 23.57 -22.33
C LEU A 423 9.14 22.52 -23.37
N LEU A 424 10.42 22.14 -23.35
CA LEU A 424 10.99 21.05 -24.12
C LEU A 424 11.42 19.95 -23.15
N VAL A 425 10.86 18.76 -23.31
CA VAL A 425 11.13 17.60 -22.47
C VAL A 425 11.89 16.57 -23.28
N VAL A 426 13.07 16.16 -22.83
CA VAL A 426 13.78 15.05 -23.47
C VAL A 426 13.02 13.76 -23.15
N ALA A 427 12.51 13.08 -24.18
CA ALA A 427 11.77 11.83 -24.03
C ALA A 427 12.68 10.73 -23.45
N SER A 428 12.15 9.98 -22.49
CA SER A 428 12.88 8.87 -21.86
C SER A 428 12.75 7.57 -22.67
N ASP A 429 11.60 7.36 -23.30
CA ASP A 429 11.31 6.22 -24.16
C ASP A 429 11.16 6.70 -25.62
N PRO A 430 11.96 6.18 -26.57
CA PRO A 430 11.82 6.51 -28.00
C PRO A 430 10.41 6.25 -28.55
N GLN A 431 9.63 5.35 -27.94
CA GLN A 431 8.25 5.09 -28.34
C GLN A 431 7.30 6.27 -28.08
N ASP A 432 7.66 7.21 -27.21
CA ASP A 432 6.82 8.38 -26.91
C ASP A 432 6.61 9.27 -28.14
N MET A 433 7.56 9.29 -29.08
CA MET A 433 7.40 9.97 -30.38
C MET A 433 6.27 9.39 -31.23
N GLN A 434 5.99 8.10 -31.08
CA GLN A 434 5.02 7.36 -31.89
C GLN A 434 3.67 7.20 -31.20
N ARG A 435 3.60 7.34 -29.87
CA ARG A 435 2.36 7.22 -29.11
C ARG A 435 1.47 8.44 -29.31
N HIS A 436 0.16 8.22 -29.19
CA HIS A 436 -0.83 9.28 -29.22
C HIS A 436 -1.39 9.43 -27.81
N TYR A 437 -1.14 10.58 -27.20
CA TYR A 437 -1.62 10.91 -25.87
C TYR A 437 -2.78 11.90 -25.95
N THR A 438 -3.69 11.81 -24.98
CA THR A 438 -4.69 12.86 -24.78
C THR A 438 -4.04 14.01 -24.03
N ILE A 439 -4.09 15.22 -24.59
CA ILE A 439 -3.52 16.40 -23.97
C ILE A 439 -4.53 16.96 -22.95
N SER A 440 -4.03 17.36 -21.78
CA SER A 440 -4.86 17.97 -20.73
C SER A 440 -5.56 19.22 -21.28
N GLY A 441 -6.84 19.42 -20.95
CA GLY A 441 -7.55 20.67 -21.26
C GLY A 441 -7.28 21.75 -20.21
N ARG A 442 -6.82 21.34 -19.02
CA ARG A 442 -6.65 22.20 -17.87
C ARG A 442 -5.72 23.36 -18.18
N ASN A 443 -6.25 24.58 -18.13
CA ASN A 443 -5.43 25.77 -18.27
C ASN A 443 -4.70 26.10 -16.96
N ARG A 444 -3.51 26.71 -17.05
CA ARG A 444 -2.72 27.13 -15.90
C ARG A 444 -3.37 28.35 -15.26
N ILE A 445 -4.32 28.12 -14.35
CA ILE A 445 -5.00 29.20 -13.63
C ILE A 445 -3.99 29.93 -12.73
N THR A 446 -3.58 31.12 -13.14
CA THR A 446 -3.17 32.17 -12.20
C THR A 446 -4.42 32.91 -11.76
N ALA A 447 -4.79 32.81 -10.48
CA ALA A 447 -5.83 33.66 -9.94
C ALA A 447 -5.32 35.10 -9.94
N ASP A 448 -5.76 35.92 -10.89
CA ASP A 448 -5.68 37.36 -10.72
C ASP A 448 -6.79 37.77 -9.75
N TYR A 449 -6.40 37.98 -8.50
CA TYR A 449 -7.32 38.27 -7.39
C TYR A 449 -8.18 39.52 -7.62
N TYR A 450 -7.85 40.36 -8.61
CA TYR A 450 -8.48 41.65 -8.83
C TYR A 450 -9.45 41.72 -10.02
N SER A 451 -9.32 40.85 -11.04
CA SER A 451 -10.16 40.93 -12.25
C SER A 451 -11.29 39.91 -12.29
N GLY A 452 -11.21 38.82 -11.51
CA GLY A 452 -12.18 37.72 -11.55
C GLY A 452 -12.17 36.91 -12.85
N GLU A 453 -11.31 37.25 -13.81
CA GLU A 453 -11.09 36.47 -15.03
C GLU A 453 -10.01 35.41 -14.80
N LEU A 454 -10.38 34.14 -15.00
CA LEU A 454 -9.43 33.02 -15.01
C LEU A 454 -8.74 32.99 -16.37
N GLN A 455 -7.71 33.82 -16.59
CA GLN A 455 -6.87 33.72 -17.78
C GLN A 455 -5.68 32.81 -17.48
N GLY A 456 -5.66 31.63 -18.09
CA GLY A 456 -4.49 30.78 -18.05
C GLY A 456 -3.53 31.08 -19.20
N LYS A 457 -2.23 31.08 -18.90
CA LYS A 457 -1.18 31.31 -19.91
C LYS A 457 -1.02 30.02 -20.72
N ASN A 458 -1.45 30.03 -21.98
CA ASN A 458 -1.18 28.98 -22.96
C ASN A 458 0.32 28.91 -23.19
N THR A 459 0.96 27.83 -22.77
CA THR A 459 2.41 27.63 -22.92
C THR A 459 2.64 26.32 -23.65
N PRO A 460 3.22 26.34 -24.87
CA PRO A 460 3.47 25.12 -25.61
C PRO A 460 4.45 24.21 -24.86
N ALA A 461 4.23 22.91 -24.99
CA ALA A 461 5.13 21.90 -24.45
C ALA A 461 5.31 20.75 -25.44
N LEU A 462 6.56 20.38 -25.70
CA LEU A 462 6.92 19.32 -26.65
C LEU A 462 7.86 18.31 -26.00
N TRP A 463 7.65 17.04 -26.31
CA TRP A 463 8.69 16.03 -26.20
C TRP A 463 9.63 16.14 -27.39
N ILE A 464 10.93 15.99 -27.15
CA ILE A 464 11.96 15.93 -28.18
C ILE A 464 12.87 14.72 -27.98
N THR A 465 13.47 14.24 -29.07
CA THR A 465 14.48 13.19 -29.00
C THR A 465 15.77 13.67 -28.33
N GLU A 466 16.56 12.73 -27.79
CA GLU A 466 17.89 13.03 -27.24
C GLU A 466 18.82 13.64 -28.31
N GLU A 467 18.67 13.25 -29.58
CA GLU A 467 19.40 13.84 -30.70
C GLU A 467 19.05 15.31 -30.91
N THR A 468 17.75 15.64 -30.93
CA THR A 468 17.28 17.03 -31.03
C THR A 468 17.74 17.87 -29.84
N ALA A 469 17.72 17.30 -28.63
CA ALA A 469 18.22 17.97 -27.44
C ALA A 469 19.74 18.22 -27.50
N ASN A 470 20.53 17.26 -27.98
CA ASN A 470 21.97 17.44 -28.20
C ASN A 470 22.27 18.49 -29.28
N ARG A 471 21.42 18.62 -30.31
CA ARG A 471 21.50 19.70 -31.30
C ARG A 471 21.32 21.08 -30.66
N LEU A 472 20.36 21.23 -29.75
CA LEU A 472 20.19 22.47 -28.96
C LEU A 472 21.40 22.76 -28.07
N LEU A 473 22.08 21.74 -27.55
CA LEU A 473 23.24 21.87 -26.68
C LEU A 473 24.57 22.02 -27.42
N ALA A 474 24.59 21.90 -28.76
CA ALA A 474 25.84 21.86 -29.52
C ALA A 474 26.76 23.07 -29.27
N GLY A 475 26.18 24.25 -29.04
CA GLY A 475 26.92 25.49 -28.76
C GLY A 475 27.56 25.57 -27.37
N THR A 476 27.14 24.73 -26.41
CA THR A 476 27.63 24.78 -25.02
C THR A 476 28.80 23.83 -24.75
N GLY A 477 29.07 22.89 -25.67
CA GLY A 477 30.03 21.80 -25.47
C GLY A 477 29.51 20.68 -24.55
N GLU A 478 28.26 20.76 -24.11
CA GLU A 478 27.60 19.75 -23.28
C GLU A 478 26.73 18.79 -24.13
N THR A 479 26.40 17.64 -23.56
CA THR A 479 25.44 16.67 -24.12
C THR A 479 24.41 16.32 -23.07
N VAL A 480 23.25 15.79 -23.47
CA VAL A 480 22.22 15.28 -22.54
C VAL A 480 22.83 14.30 -21.54
N ALA A 481 23.71 13.40 -21.99
CA ALA A 481 24.42 12.47 -21.12
C ALA A 481 25.35 13.17 -20.12
N SER A 482 26.05 14.23 -20.54
CA SER A 482 26.88 15.05 -19.65
C SER A 482 26.03 15.77 -18.60
N LEU A 483 24.96 16.42 -19.04
CA LEU A 483 24.05 17.16 -18.17
C LEU A 483 23.33 16.24 -17.17
N ARG A 484 22.94 15.02 -17.57
CA ARG A 484 22.38 14.01 -16.64
C ARG A 484 23.39 13.62 -15.54
N ARG A 485 24.68 13.51 -15.87
CA ARG A 485 25.73 13.26 -14.86
C ARG A 485 25.92 14.45 -13.93
N GLN A 486 25.89 15.67 -14.47
CA GLN A 486 25.96 16.89 -13.66
C GLN A 486 24.75 17.01 -12.73
N GLN A 487 23.55 16.75 -13.24
CA GLN A 487 22.32 16.75 -12.47
C GLN A 487 22.36 15.73 -11.32
N ALA A 488 22.93 14.55 -11.53
CA ALA A 488 23.11 13.54 -10.49
C ALA A 488 24.08 13.96 -9.37
N SER A 489 24.94 14.95 -9.63
CA SER A 489 25.86 15.51 -8.63
C SER A 489 25.27 16.69 -7.84
N LEU A 490 24.12 17.23 -8.25
CA LEU A 490 23.46 18.33 -7.57
C LEU A 490 22.87 17.88 -6.22
N GLY A 491 22.98 18.77 -5.22
CA GLY A 491 22.40 18.57 -3.90
C GLY A 491 20.87 18.73 -3.89
N THR A 492 20.27 18.51 -2.72
CA THR A 492 18.83 18.66 -2.54
C THR A 492 18.39 20.11 -2.80
N ASP A 493 17.35 20.29 -3.62
CA ASP A 493 16.79 21.60 -4.03
C ASP A 493 17.79 22.55 -4.73
N GLU A 494 18.90 22.03 -5.23
CA GLU A 494 19.86 22.78 -6.04
C GLU A 494 19.39 22.85 -7.50
N VAL A 495 19.46 24.04 -8.09
CA VAL A 495 19.05 24.30 -9.47
C VAL A 495 20.20 24.96 -10.20
N THR A 496 20.55 24.42 -11.37
CA THR A 496 21.53 25.00 -12.29
C THR A 496 20.85 25.25 -13.63
N VAL A 497 21.07 26.44 -14.20
CA VAL A 497 20.51 26.84 -15.49
C VAL A 497 21.68 27.07 -16.46
N ILE A 498 21.60 26.46 -17.63
CA ILE A 498 22.62 26.56 -18.69
C ILE A 498 21.94 27.23 -19.89
N ASP A 499 22.50 28.36 -20.32
CA ASP A 499 22.05 29.00 -21.55
C ASP A 499 22.58 28.23 -22.75
N THR A 500 21.69 27.81 -23.64
CA THR A 500 22.08 27.09 -24.86
C THR A 500 22.63 28.01 -25.94
N GLY A 501 22.28 29.30 -25.89
CA GLY A 501 22.57 30.26 -26.96
C GLY A 501 21.82 30.00 -28.26
N VAL A 502 20.83 29.10 -28.25
CA VAL A 502 20.03 28.72 -29.42
C VAL A 502 18.60 29.22 -29.24
N ASP A 503 18.15 30.00 -30.20
CA ASP A 503 16.75 30.42 -30.28
C ASP A 503 15.92 29.34 -30.99
N VAL A 504 14.69 29.11 -30.50
CA VAL A 504 13.73 28.19 -31.11
C VAL A 504 12.35 28.84 -31.27
N SER A 505 11.55 28.28 -32.16
CA SER A 505 10.11 28.56 -32.30
C SER A 505 9.31 27.28 -32.12
N MET A 506 8.20 27.35 -31.39
CA MET A 506 7.26 26.23 -31.24
C MET A 506 5.82 26.71 -31.26
N THR A 507 4.98 25.94 -31.93
CA THR A 507 3.53 26.17 -32.01
C THR A 507 2.81 24.85 -31.82
N VAL A 508 1.85 24.83 -30.90
CA VAL A 508 0.91 23.72 -30.72
C VAL A 508 -0.49 24.29 -30.82
N ASP A 509 -1.17 23.96 -31.92
CA ASP A 509 -2.53 24.39 -32.19
C ASP A 509 -3.53 23.37 -31.66
N GLY A 510 -4.42 23.81 -30.76
CA GLY A 510 -5.45 22.95 -30.23
C GLY A 510 -6.59 23.69 -29.58
N THR A 511 -7.76 23.06 -29.62
CA THR A 511 -9.00 23.55 -29.04
C THR A 511 -9.32 22.79 -27.76
N ILE A 512 -9.57 23.51 -26.67
CA ILE A 512 -10.00 22.90 -25.41
C ILE A 512 -11.47 22.48 -25.55
N VAL A 513 -11.72 21.19 -25.41
CA VAL A 513 -13.06 20.63 -25.32
C VAL A 513 -13.43 20.52 -23.85
N ASP A 514 -14.27 21.44 -23.40
CA ASP A 514 -14.85 21.41 -22.06
C ASP A 514 -16.12 20.54 -22.03
N GLN A 515 -16.41 20.00 -20.86
CA GLN A 515 -17.61 19.24 -20.54
C GLN A 515 -17.89 18.01 -21.42
N PHE A 516 -16.86 17.37 -21.97
CA PHE A 516 -17.04 16.19 -22.80
C PHE A 516 -17.60 15.01 -21.98
N PRO A 517 -18.74 14.40 -22.38
CA PRO A 517 -19.31 13.26 -21.67
C PRO A 517 -18.56 11.97 -22.03
N ALA A 518 -17.51 11.63 -21.27
CA ALA A 518 -16.76 10.41 -21.45
C ALA A 518 -17.54 9.20 -20.90
N ARG A 519 -17.78 8.19 -21.75
CA ARG A 519 -18.42 6.93 -21.35
C ARG A 519 -17.42 5.99 -20.69
N HIS A 520 -17.60 5.74 -19.39
CA HIS A 520 -16.87 4.69 -18.67
C HIS A 520 -17.70 3.41 -18.60
N VAL A 521 -17.06 2.25 -18.78
CA VAL A 521 -17.74 0.95 -18.72
C VAL A 521 -17.57 0.32 -17.33
N ILE A 522 -18.68 -0.04 -16.68
CA ILE A 522 -18.72 -0.55 -15.31
C ILE A 522 -19.66 -1.74 -15.21
N GLY A 523 -19.14 -2.89 -14.77
CA GLY A 523 -19.90 -4.09 -14.47
C GLY A 523 -19.45 -4.71 -13.14
N TYR A 524 -20.33 -5.48 -12.50
CA TYR A 524 -20.07 -6.15 -11.22
C TYR A 524 -20.50 -7.62 -11.21
#